data_AF-A0AAE6MG68-F1
#
_entry.id   AF-A0AAE6MG68-F1
#
_cell.length_a   1.000
_cell.length_b   1.000
_cell.length_c   1.000
_cell.angle_alpha   90.00
_cell.angle_beta   90.00
_cell.angle_gamma   90.00
#
_symmetry.space_group_name_H-M   'P 1'
#
loop_
_entity.id
_entity.type
_entity.pdbx_description
1 polymer ?
#
loop_
_entity_poly.entity_id
_entity_poly.type
_entity_poly.pdbx_seq_one_letter_code
_entity_poly.pdbx_strand_id
1 'polypeptide(L)' 'MAATEIKTEINKVLENVPEDALADVLSYLKQLPLKTLDDIKLTAHLRQILTEDSELLDRLAQ' A
#
# COMPACT_ATOMS: atom_id res chain seq x y z
N MET A 1 -18.48 -1.73 -2.95
CA MET A 1 -17.64 -2.90 -2.63
C MET A 1 -17.89 -3.31 -1.21
N ALA A 2 -18.24 -4.57 -0.99
CA ALA A 2 -18.41 -5.10 0.37
C ALA A 2 -17.02 -5.28 1.02
N ALA A 3 -16.93 -5.15 2.34
CA ALA A 3 -15.68 -5.35 3.08
C ALA A 3 -15.05 -6.75 2.85
N THR A 4 -15.88 -7.73 2.46
CA THR A 4 -15.45 -9.07 2.06
C THR A 4 -14.68 -9.07 0.75
N GLU A 5 -15.14 -8.37 -0.29
CA GLU A 5 -14.44 -8.28 -1.58
C GLU A 5 -13.06 -7.64 -1.45
N ILE A 6 -12.96 -6.57 -0.64
CA ILE A 6 -11.69 -5.88 -0.40
C ILE A 6 -10.67 -6.82 0.26
N LYS A 7 -11.11 -7.63 1.25
CA LYS A 7 -10.25 -8.61 1.90
C LYS A 7 -9.80 -9.72 0.95
N THR A 8 -10.66 -10.16 0.05
CA THR A 8 -10.33 -11.20 -0.95
C THR A 8 -9.28 -10.71 -1.94
N GLU A 9 -9.43 -9.48 -2.44
CA GLU A 9 -8.46 -8.87 -3.35
C GLU A 9 -7.11 -8.64 -2.67
N ILE A 10 -7.10 -8.18 -1.40
CA ILE A 10 -5.86 -8.07 -0.62
C ILE A 10 -5.14 -9.42 -0.52
N ASN A 11 -5.86 -10.50 -0.19
CA ASN A 11 -5.25 -11.83 -0.09
C ASN A 11 -4.67 -12.32 -1.43
N LYS A 12 -5.38 -12.11 -2.54
CA LYS A 12 -4.87 -12.45 -3.88
C LYS A 12 -3.59 -11.71 -4.23
N VAL A 13 -3.51 -10.43 -3.89
CA VAL A 13 -2.30 -9.63 -4.13
C VAL A 13 -1.16 -10.17 -3.28
N LEU A 14 -1.42 -10.49 -2.00
CA LEU A 14 -0.42 -11.01 -1.06
C LEU A 14 0.17 -12.37 -1.49
N GLU A 15 -0.60 -13.24 -2.15
CA GLU A 15 -0.08 -14.53 -2.67
C GLU A 15 1.03 -14.36 -3.71
N ASN A 16 1.09 -13.22 -4.39
CA ASN A 16 2.08 -12.94 -5.44
C ASN A 16 3.25 -12.09 -4.93
N VAL A 17 3.25 -11.69 -3.65
CA VAL A 17 4.29 -10.86 -3.06
C VAL A 17 5.43 -11.74 -2.52
N PRO A 18 6.71 -11.41 -2.79
CA PRO A 18 7.86 -12.13 -2.23
C PRO A 18 7.84 -12.12 -0.69
N GLU A 19 8.35 -13.20 -0.09
CA GLU A 19 8.34 -13.39 1.37
C GLU A 19 9.03 -12.23 2.14
N ASP A 20 10.11 -11.69 1.57
CA ASP A 20 10.82 -10.51 2.11
C ASP A 20 9.93 -9.25 2.19
N ALA A 21 9.07 -9.04 1.20
CA ALA A 21 8.16 -7.90 1.16
C ALA A 21 6.86 -8.16 1.95
N LEU A 22 6.45 -9.42 2.09
CA LEU A 22 5.29 -9.83 2.88
C LEU A 22 5.42 -9.43 4.36
N ALA A 23 6.63 -9.50 4.91
CA ALA A 23 6.90 -9.08 6.29
C ALA A 23 6.62 -7.59 6.52
N ASP A 24 7.06 -6.73 5.58
CA ASP A 24 6.82 -5.28 5.64
C ASP A 24 5.34 -4.95 5.43
N VAL A 25 4.67 -5.63 4.50
CA VAL A 25 3.23 -5.46 4.26
C VAL A 25 2.41 -5.89 5.49
N LEU A 26 2.78 -7.00 6.13
CA LEU A 26 2.15 -7.45 7.38
C LEU A 26 2.35 -6.43 8.50
N SER A 27 3.56 -5.89 8.64
CA SER A 27 3.88 -4.87 9.63
C SER A 27 3.03 -3.61 9.43
N TYR A 28 2.88 -3.16 8.18
CA TYR A 28 1.99 -2.05 7.83
C TYR A 28 0.51 -2.34 8.13
N LEU A 29 0.01 -3.51 7.74
CA LEU A 29 -1.38 -3.92 7.99
C LEU A 29 -1.70 -4.00 9.48
N LYS A 30 -0.74 -4.40 10.32
CA LYS A 30 -0.88 -4.40 11.80
C LYS A 30 -0.87 -3.01 12.42
N GLN A 31 -0.25 -2.03 11.77
CA GLN A 31 -0.24 -0.64 12.23
C GLN A 31 -1.49 0.14 11.81
N LEU A 32 -2.19 -0.26 10.74
CA LEU A 32 -3.46 0.36 10.31
C LEU A 32 -4.54 0.44 11.40
N PRO A 33 -4.83 -0.61 12.21
CA PRO A 33 -5.82 -0.52 13.29
C PRO A 33 -5.38 0.37 14.47
N LEU A 34 -4.09 0.67 14.59
CA LEU A 34 -3.53 1.59 15.58
C LEU A 34 -3.52 3.05 15.09
N LYS A 35 -3.67 3.25 13.79
CA LYS A 35 -3.69 4.56 13.13
C LYS A 35 -5.12 5.08 13.04
N THR A 36 -5.28 6.39 13.21
CA THR A 36 -6.58 7.03 12.99
C THR A 36 -6.91 7.04 11.50
N LEU A 37 -8.20 7.18 11.15
CA LEU A 37 -8.63 7.31 9.74
C LEU A 37 -7.89 8.43 9.00
N ASP A 38 -7.52 9.49 9.71
CA ASP A 38 -6.76 10.61 9.15
C ASP A 38 -5.28 10.24 8.88
N ASP A 39 -4.65 9.44 9.75
CA ASP A 39 -3.30 8.92 9.52
C ASP A 39 -3.25 7.96 8.31
N ILE A 40 -4.31 7.16 8.13
CA ILE A 40 -4.43 6.25 6.98
C ILE A 40 -4.55 7.06 5.68
N LYS A 41 -5.40 8.09 5.67
CA LYS A 41 -5.55 9.00 4.52
C LYS A 41 -4.26 9.75 4.22
N LEU A 42 -3.57 10.27 5.24
CA LEU A 42 -2.29 10.96 5.08
C LEU A 42 -1.23 10.03 4.45
N THR A 43 -1.14 8.79 4.93
CA THR A 43 -0.22 7.81 4.38
C THR A 43 -0.58 7.43 2.94
N ALA A 44 -1.87 7.39 2.60
CA ALA A 44 -2.34 7.15 1.24
C ALA A 44 -1.96 8.30 0.29
N HIS A 45 -2.17 9.56 0.71
CA HIS A 45 -1.75 10.74 -0.07
C HIS A 45 -0.23 10.77 -0.26
N LEU A 46 0.55 10.48 0.78
CA LEU A 46 2.01 10.43 0.68
C LEU A 46 2.48 9.38 -0.32
N ARG A 47 1.86 8.19 -0.29
CA ARG A 47 2.18 7.11 -1.24
C ARG A 47 1.85 7.52 -2.67
N GLN A 48 0.73 8.21 -2.87
CA GLN A 48 0.32 8.70 -4.18
C GLN A 48 1.33 9.71 -4.74
N ILE A 49 1.77 10.66 -3.91
CA ILE A 49 2.81 11.64 -4.27
C ILE A 49 4.11 10.94 -4.64
N LEU A 50 4.56 9.97 -3.83
CA LEU A 50 5.80 9.24 -4.10
C LEU A 50 5.73 8.41 -5.39
N THR A 51 4.57 7.80 -5.70
CA THR A 51 4.38 7.07 -6.96
C THR A 51 4.41 8.03 -8.15
N GLU A 52 3.70 9.17 -8.07
CA GLU A 52 3.69 10.20 -9.11
C GLU A 52 5.10 10.76 -9.35
N ASP A 53 5.86 11.05 -8.29
CA ASP A 53 7.25 11.50 -8.38
C ASP A 53 8.17 10.43 -8.99
N SER A 54 7.99 9.16 -8.62
CA SER A 54 8.81 8.07 -9.16
C SER A 54 8.56 7.87 -10.66
N GLU A 55 7.31 8.03 -11.11
CA GLU A 55 6.93 7.95 -12.53
C GLU A 55 7.48 9.16 -13.32
N LEU A 56 7.51 10.35 -12.72
CA LEU A 56 8.14 11.54 -13.30
C LEU A 56 9.66 11.39 -13.40
N LEU A 57 10.31 10.83 -12.37
CA LEU A 57 11.75 10.57 -12.34
C LEU A 57 12.15 9.57 -13.43
N ASP A 58 11.38 8.51 -13.64
CA ASP A 58 11.62 7.54 -14.72
C ASP A 58 11.53 8.19 -16.11
N ARG A 59 10.57 9.10 -16.31
CA ARG A 59 10.42 9.83 -17.58
C ARG A 59 11.54 10.83 -17.85
N LEU A 60 12.14 11.37 -16.79
CA LEU A 60 13.28 12.30 -16.89
C LEU A 60 14.62 11.57 -17.11
N ALA A 61 14.69 10.28 -16.78
CA ALA A 61 15.87 9.45 -16.98
C ALA A 61 15.95 8.82 -18.38
N GLN A 62 14.89 8.91 -19.20
CA GLN A 62 14.88 8.58 -20.64
C GLN A 62 15.33 9.75 -21.51
#